data_AF-A0A182TMC0-F1
#
_entry.id   AF-A0A182TMC0-F1
#
_cell.length_a   1.000
_cell.length_b   1.000
_cell.length_c   1.000
_cell.angle_alpha   90.00
_cell.angle_beta   90.00
_cell.angle_gamma   90.00
#
_symmetry.space_group_name_H-M   'P 1'
#
loop_
_entity.id
_entity.type
_entity.pdbx_description
1 polymer ?
#
loop_
_entity_poly.entity_id
_entity_poly.type
_entity_poly.pdbx_seq_one_letter_code
_entity_poly.pdbx_strand_id
1 'polypeptide(L)'
;MGRNQEHIILLQMEQYKIMQNLMANTQRYSKNLPQAEALNNPKAAAKAELDRYLRADILALDQDPLLWWHKEKNNYPKLYDLVQKRFCIAATAVPCDRMYTKAGRLYREKRSKLGVKNVHEILFIQQNYDNAKLEDL
;
A
#
# COMPACT_ATOMS: atom_id res chain seq x y z
N MET A 1 35.05 -22.75 -50.16
CA MET A 1 34.34 -23.64 -49.21
C MET A 1 33.71 -22.91 -48.00
N GLY A 2 34.01 -21.63 -47.69
CA GLY A 2 33.54 -20.97 -46.45
C GLY A 2 32.15 -20.29 -46.47
N ARG A 3 31.67 -19.78 -47.61
CA ARG A 3 30.39 -19.02 -47.67
C ARG A 3 29.16 -19.80 -47.20
N ASN A 4 29.14 -21.11 -47.43
CA ASN A 4 28.02 -21.96 -47.00
C ASN A 4 28.05 -22.21 -45.50
N GLN A 5 29.23 -22.25 -44.88
CA GLN A 5 29.37 -22.41 -43.43
C GLN A 5 28.98 -21.13 -42.70
N GLU A 6 29.33 -19.96 -43.22
CA GLU A 6 28.90 -18.67 -42.68
C GLU A 6 27.38 -18.53 -42.68
N HIS A 7 26.72 -18.89 -43.79
CA HIS A 7 25.26 -18.85 -43.88
C HIS A 7 24.58 -19.83 -42.89
N ILE A 8 25.14 -21.02 -42.70
CA ILE A 8 24.64 -21.98 -41.71
C ILE A 8 24.80 -21.43 -40.28
N ILE A 9 25.92 -20.78 -39.97
CA ILE A 9 26.18 -20.16 -38.66
C ILE A 9 25.17 -19.03 -38.39
N LEU A 10 24.89 -18.19 -39.40
CA LEU A 10 23.91 -17.10 -39.25
C LEU A 10 22.51 -17.63 -38.96
N LEU A 11 22.07 -18.67 -39.68
CA LEU A 11 20.78 -19.32 -39.42
C LEU A 11 20.72 -19.93 -38.01
N GLN A 12 21.80 -20.57 -37.54
CA GLN A 12 21.87 -21.09 -36.17
C GLN A 12 21.81 -19.96 -35.12
N MET A 13 22.45 -18.82 -35.37
CA MET A 13 22.38 -17.66 -34.49
C MET A 13 20.98 -17.04 -34.44
N GLU A 14 20.26 -16.98 -35.56
CA GLU A 14 18.87 -16.52 -35.60
C GLU A 14 17.94 -17.45 -34.82
N GLN A 15 18.07 -18.77 -35.04
CA GLN A 15 17.31 -19.77 -34.28
C GLN A 15 17.58 -19.68 -32.78
N TYR A 16 18.83 -19.46 -32.37
CA TYR A 16 19.18 -19.29 -30.97
C TYR A 16 18.53 -18.02 -30.36
N LYS A 17 18.53 -16.89 -31.09
CA LYS A 17 17.85 -15.66 -30.64
C LYS A 17 16.34 -15.86 -30.51
N ILE A 18 15.73 -16.58 -31.45
CA ILE A 18 14.30 -16.93 -31.39
C ILE A 18 14.03 -17.78 -30.16
N MET A 19 14.84 -18.81 -29.90
CA MET A 19 14.71 -19.67 -28.74
C MET A 19 14.87 -18.89 -27.42
N GLN A 20 15.83 -17.95 -27.35
CA GLN A 20 15.99 -17.07 -26.18
C GLN A 20 14.77 -16.18 -25.95
N ASN A 21 14.20 -15.60 -27.01
CA ASN A 21 12.99 -14.78 -26.91
C ASN A 21 11.78 -15.61 -26.49
N LEU A 22 11.64 -16.83 -27.02
CA LEU A 22 10.60 -17.77 -26.61
C LEU A 22 10.75 -18.14 -25.13
N MET A 23 11.96 -18.51 -24.67
CA MET A 23 12.22 -18.82 -23.26
C MET A 23 11.93 -17.63 -22.34
N ALA A 24 12.33 -16.41 -22.73
CA ALA A 24 12.05 -15.19 -21.98
C ALA A 24 10.54 -14.90 -21.91
N ASN A 25 9.82 -15.09 -23.02
CA ASN A 25 8.37 -14.93 -23.05
C ASN A 25 7.67 -16.01 -22.21
N THR A 26 8.07 -17.28 -22.29
CA THR A 26 7.52 -18.36 -21.46
C THR A 26 7.72 -18.09 -19.97
N GLN A 27 8.88 -17.56 -19.57
CA GLN A 27 9.12 -17.13 -18.18
C GLN A 27 8.21 -15.95 -17.78
N ARG A 28 7.99 -14.99 -18.68
CA ARG A 28 7.03 -13.89 -18.45
C ARG A 28 5.60 -14.41 -18.28
N TYR A 29 5.17 -15.33 -19.13
CA TYR A 29 3.86 -16.00 -18.99
C TYR A 29 3.76 -16.78 -17.69
N SER A 30 4.78 -17.56 -17.30
CA SER A 30 4.82 -18.30 -16.02
C SER A 30 4.74 -17.37 -14.80
N LYS A 31 5.44 -16.23 -14.82
CA LYS A 31 5.36 -15.22 -13.75
C LYS A 31 4.00 -14.53 -13.66
N ASN A 32 3.29 -14.41 -14.79
CA ASN A 32 1.96 -13.79 -14.87
C ASN A 32 0.80 -14.80 -14.75
N LEU A 33 1.08 -16.10 -14.81
CA LEU A 33 0.10 -17.19 -14.67
C LEU A 33 -0.70 -17.12 -13.35
N PRO A 34 -0.11 -16.82 -12.17
CA PRO A 34 -0.90 -16.65 -10.95
C PRO A 34 -1.85 -15.44 -10.99
N GLN A 35 -1.62 -14.44 -11.87
CA GLN A 35 -2.50 -13.28 -12.02
C GLN A 35 -3.71 -13.59 -12.91
N ALA A 36 -3.51 -14.38 -13.98
CA ALA A 36 -4.57 -14.74 -14.93
C ALA A 36 -5.51 -15.82 -14.39
N GLU A 37 -5.00 -16.80 -13.63
CA GLU A 37 -5.82 -17.84 -13.00
C GLU A 37 -6.59 -17.32 -11.78
N ALA A 38 -6.04 -16.33 -11.06
CA ALA A 38 -6.74 -15.66 -9.95
C ALA A 38 -8.01 -14.91 -10.38
N LEU A 39 -8.17 -14.62 -11.68
CA LEU A 39 -9.41 -14.06 -12.23
C LEU A 39 -10.55 -15.08 -12.30
N ASN A 40 -10.26 -16.39 -12.23
CA ASN A 40 -11.24 -17.47 -12.37
C ASN A 40 -12.02 -17.73 -11.05
N ASN A 41 -11.49 -17.29 -9.90
CA ASN A 41 -12.25 -17.27 -8.64
C ASN A 41 -11.72 -16.19 -7.67
N PRO A 42 -12.32 -14.98 -7.64
CA PRO A 42 -11.83 -13.89 -6.79
C PRO A 42 -11.87 -14.22 -5.29
N LYS A 43 -12.81 -15.10 -4.86
CA LYS A 43 -12.89 -15.57 -3.47
C LYS A 43 -11.72 -16.48 -3.10
N ALA A 44 -11.33 -17.40 -3.99
CA ALA A 44 -10.19 -18.27 -3.76
C ALA A 44 -8.88 -17.48 -3.68
N ALA A 45 -8.70 -16.50 -4.57
CA ALA A 45 -7.55 -15.61 -4.52
C ALA A 45 -7.49 -14.78 -3.23
N ALA A 46 -8.62 -14.23 -2.76
CA ALA A 46 -8.70 -13.52 -1.50
C ALA A 46 -8.43 -14.43 -0.29
N LYS A 47 -8.94 -15.67 -0.31
CA LYS A 47 -8.68 -16.67 0.73
C LYS A 47 -7.19 -17.03 0.80
N ALA A 48 -6.54 -17.24 -0.34
CA ALA A 48 -5.11 -17.54 -0.40
C ALA A 48 -4.24 -16.40 0.12
N GLU A 49 -4.63 -15.15 -0.16
CA GLU A 49 -3.96 -13.95 0.38
C GLU A 49 -4.15 -13.86 1.90
N LEU A 50 -5.35 -14.11 2.40
CA LEU A 50 -5.65 -14.14 3.84
C LEU A 50 -4.89 -15.27 4.56
N ASP A 51 -4.89 -16.48 4.01
CA ASP A 51 -4.16 -17.62 4.58
C ASP A 51 -2.66 -17.35 4.62
N ARG A 52 -2.11 -16.60 3.67
CA ARG A 52 -0.70 -16.18 3.68
C ARG A 52 -0.42 -15.15 4.76
N TYR A 53 -1.33 -14.19 4.99
CA TYR A 53 -1.21 -13.22 6.06
C TYR A 53 -1.30 -13.89 7.44
N LEU A 54 -2.23 -14.83 7.62
CA LEU A 54 -2.40 -15.56 8.88
C LEU A 54 -1.20 -16.47 9.25
N ARG A 55 -0.38 -16.82 8.26
CA ARG A 55 0.88 -17.57 8.48
C ARG A 55 2.10 -16.68 8.59
N ALA A 56 1.97 -15.37 8.38
CA ALA A 56 3.08 -14.44 8.51
C ALA A 56 3.51 -14.34 9.98
N ASP A 57 4.77 -14.03 10.19
CA ASP A 57 5.30 -13.83 11.54
C ASP A 57 4.63 -12.64 12.22
N ILE A 58 4.46 -12.74 13.53
CA ILE A 58 3.86 -11.69 14.33
C ILE A 58 4.83 -10.50 14.36
N LEU A 59 4.30 -9.32 14.03
CA LEU A 59 5.06 -8.08 14.11
C LEU A 59 5.49 -7.81 15.56
N ALA A 60 6.77 -7.49 15.75
CA ALA A 60 7.29 -7.14 17.06
C ALA A 60 6.65 -5.85 17.60
N LEU A 61 6.51 -5.76 18.93
CA LEU A 61 5.78 -4.67 19.61
C LEU A 61 6.42 -3.28 19.43
N ASP A 62 7.69 -3.24 19.06
CA ASP A 62 8.47 -2.03 18.80
C ASP A 62 8.30 -1.50 17.36
N GLN A 63 7.66 -2.26 16.48
CA GLN A 63 7.51 -1.91 15.07
C GLN A 63 6.16 -1.26 14.78
N ASP A 64 6.16 -0.26 13.89
CA ASP A 64 4.94 0.41 13.45
C ASP A 64 4.15 -0.47 12.44
N PRO A 65 2.92 -0.87 12.78
CA PRO A 65 2.08 -1.66 11.88
C PRO A 65 1.75 -0.95 10.57
N LEU A 66 1.63 0.39 10.55
CA LEU A 66 1.37 1.16 9.32
C LEU A 66 2.55 1.07 8.35
N LEU A 67 3.77 1.20 8.86
CA LEU A 67 4.99 1.06 8.06
C LEU A 67 5.17 -0.37 7.55
N TRP A 68 4.82 -1.38 8.37
CA TRP A 68 4.85 -2.77 7.95
C TRP A 68 3.89 -3.02 6.78
N TRP A 69 2.64 -2.57 6.89
CA TRP A 69 1.67 -2.69 5.81
C TRP A 69 2.11 -1.98 4.53
N HIS A 70 2.80 -0.84 4.65
CA HIS A 70 3.34 -0.13 3.50
C HIS A 70 4.44 -0.93 2.78
N LYS A 71 5.32 -1.60 3.52
CA LYS A 71 6.35 -2.49 2.97
C LYS A 71 5.73 -3.72 2.30
N GLU A 72 4.71 -4.29 2.91
CA GLU A 72 4.07 -5.55 2.49
C GLU A 72 2.92 -5.37 1.47
N LYS A 73 2.69 -4.14 0.98
CA LYS A 73 1.66 -3.80 -0.02
C LYS A 73 1.67 -4.72 -1.24
N ASN A 74 2.86 -5.08 -1.73
CA ASN A 74 2.99 -5.91 -2.94
C ASN A 74 2.64 -7.39 -2.69
N ASN A 75 2.81 -7.85 -1.45
CA ASN A 75 2.53 -9.23 -1.05
C ASN A 75 1.04 -9.42 -0.71
N TYR A 76 0.38 -8.36 -0.23
CA TYR A 76 -1.03 -8.38 0.16
C TYR A 76 -1.81 -7.20 -0.44
N PRO A 77 -1.98 -7.12 -1.76
CA PRO A 77 -2.60 -5.96 -2.40
C PRO A 77 -4.07 -5.74 -2.00
N LYS A 78 -4.87 -6.81 -1.86
CA LYS A 78 -6.30 -6.67 -1.51
C LYS A 78 -6.49 -6.38 -0.02
N LEU A 79 -5.67 -6.98 0.84
CA LEU A 79 -5.68 -6.68 2.27
C LEU A 79 -5.17 -5.27 2.55
N TYR A 80 -4.13 -4.82 1.83
CA TYR A 80 -3.61 -3.47 1.97
C TYR A 80 -4.70 -2.42 1.67
N ASP A 81 -5.46 -2.59 0.59
CA ASP A 81 -6.60 -1.71 0.27
C ASP A 81 -7.67 -1.66 1.38
N LEU A 82 -7.88 -2.77 2.09
CA LEU A 82 -8.80 -2.82 3.23
C LEU A 82 -8.20 -2.14 4.47
N VAL A 83 -6.94 -2.39 4.76
CA VAL A 83 -6.21 -1.83 5.91
C VAL A 83 -6.15 -0.32 5.80
N GLN A 84 -5.84 0.23 4.63
CA GLN A 84 -5.84 1.69 4.41
C GLN A 84 -7.18 2.34 4.75
N LYS A 85 -8.30 1.66 4.47
CA LYS A 85 -9.64 2.18 4.79
C LYS A 85 -9.99 2.04 6.28
N ARG A 86 -9.45 1.03 6.96
CA ARG A 86 -9.80 0.70 8.34
C ARG A 86 -8.89 1.38 9.38
N PHE A 87 -7.61 1.57 9.08
CA PHE A 87 -6.65 2.15 10.02
C PHE A 87 -6.79 3.68 10.16
N CYS A 88 -7.44 4.33 9.19
CA CYS A 88 -7.81 5.75 9.30
C CYS A 88 -9.02 5.98 10.23
N ILE A 89 -9.65 4.92 10.75
CA ILE A 89 -10.76 5.04 11.67
C ILE A 89 -10.19 5.21 13.08
N ALA A 90 -10.44 6.37 13.69
CA ALA A 90 -10.08 6.59 15.08
C ALA A 90 -10.74 5.52 15.97
N ALA A 91 -9.95 4.85 16.80
CA ALA A 91 -10.45 3.82 17.73
C ALA A 91 -11.46 4.40 18.74
N THR A 92 -11.38 5.70 19.02
CA THR A 92 -12.26 6.41 19.94
C THR A 92 -12.79 7.69 19.28
N ALA A 93 -14.10 7.96 19.43
CA ALA A 93 -14.72 9.20 18.96
C ALA A 93 -14.20 10.46 19.70
N VAL A 94 -13.49 10.28 20.81
CA VAL A 94 -12.97 11.35 21.66
C VAL A 94 -11.46 11.14 21.84
N PRO A 95 -10.60 12.05 21.35
CA PRO A 95 -9.20 12.02 21.74
C PRO A 95 -9.11 12.33 23.23
N CYS A 96 -8.77 11.31 24.04
CA CYS A 96 -8.73 11.38 25.50
C CYS A 96 -7.79 12.50 25.97
N ASP A 97 -6.68 12.70 25.25
CA ASP A 97 -5.60 13.62 25.62
C ASP A 97 -6.04 15.10 25.61
N ARG A 98 -7.01 15.46 24.75
CA ARG A 98 -7.50 16.84 24.67
C ARG A 98 -8.48 17.20 25.78
N MET A 99 -9.10 16.23 26.44
CA MET A 99 -10.07 16.49 27.50
C MET A 99 -9.44 16.59 28.89
N TYR A 100 -8.34 15.87 29.14
CA TYR A 100 -7.78 15.77 30.49
C TYR A 100 -6.56 16.66 30.75
N THR A 101 -6.01 17.33 29.72
CA THR A 101 -4.83 18.19 29.88
C THR A 101 -5.18 19.62 30.34
N LYS A 102 -4.24 20.28 31.02
CA LYS A 102 -4.34 21.70 31.41
C LYS A 102 -4.51 22.61 30.19
N ALA A 103 -3.81 22.30 29.09
CA ALA A 103 -3.97 22.95 27.80
C ALA A 103 -5.37 22.68 27.19
N GLY A 104 -5.87 21.45 27.29
CA GLY A 104 -7.22 21.07 26.87
C GLY A 104 -8.34 21.87 27.53
N ARG A 105 -8.23 22.13 28.84
CA ARG A 105 -9.19 22.99 29.58
C ARG A 105 -9.17 24.43 29.09
N LEU A 106 -7.99 25.04 28.96
CA LEU A 106 -7.84 26.41 28.45
C LEU A 106 -8.40 26.53 27.03
N TYR A 107 -8.15 25.53 26.19
CA TYR A 107 -8.67 25.47 24.83
C TYR A 107 -10.21 25.36 24.79
N ARG A 108 -10.81 24.56 25.68
CA ARG A 108 -12.27 24.48 25.84
C ARG A 108 -12.87 25.81 26.27
N GLU A 109 -12.24 26.52 27.21
CA GLU A 109 -12.72 27.83 27.68
C GLU A 109 -12.61 28.91 26.59
N LYS A 110 -11.55 28.89 25.78
CA LYS A 110 -11.43 29.74 24.59
C LYS A 110 -12.53 29.44 23.56
N ARG A 111 -12.85 28.15 23.35
CA ARG A 111 -13.92 27.75 22.42
C ARG A 111 -15.31 28.10 22.90
N SER A 112 -15.59 28.02 24.21
CA SER A 112 -16.90 28.42 24.75
C SER A 112 -17.18 29.92 24.58
N LYS A 113 -16.15 30.72 24.31
CA LYS A 113 -16.26 32.17 24.04
C LYS A 113 -16.40 32.50 22.54
N LEU A 114 -16.35 31.50 21.63
CA LEU A 114 -16.53 31.72 20.19
C LEU A 114 -18.02 31.78 19.83
N GLY A 115 -18.41 32.83 19.11
CA GLY A 115 -19.78 33.00 18.62
C GLY A 115 -20.11 32.05 17.45
N VAL A 116 -21.34 31.53 17.43
CA VAL A 116 -21.81 30.42 16.56
C VAL A 116 -21.57 30.66 15.06
N LYS A 117 -21.56 31.91 14.61
CA LYS A 117 -21.53 32.27 13.18
C LYS A 117 -20.33 31.73 12.41
N ASN A 118 -19.13 31.76 13.01
CA ASN A 118 -17.89 31.41 12.32
C ASN A 118 -17.16 30.23 12.97
N VAL A 119 -17.81 29.50 13.87
CA VAL A 119 -17.17 28.39 14.60
C VAL A 119 -16.65 27.37 13.60
N HIS A 120 -17.47 26.90 12.65
CA HIS A 120 -17.06 25.88 11.69
C HIS A 120 -15.79 26.23 10.90
N GLU A 121 -15.69 27.45 10.39
CA GLU A 121 -14.51 27.92 9.64
C GLU A 121 -13.27 28.00 10.52
N ILE A 122 -13.38 28.55 11.73
CA ILE A 122 -12.27 28.64 12.68
C ILE A 122 -11.76 27.24 13.06
N LEU A 123 -12.67 26.28 13.24
CA LEU A 123 -12.31 24.90 13.56
C LEU A 123 -11.62 24.20 12.41
N PHE A 124 -12.12 24.39 11.19
CA PHE A 124 -11.51 23.84 9.99
C PHE A 124 -10.08 24.38 9.82
N ILE A 125 -9.88 25.70 9.93
CA ILE A 125 -8.54 26.31 9.81
C ILE A 125 -7.61 25.77 10.90
N GLN A 126 -8.04 25.79 12.16
CA GLN A 126 -7.19 25.33 13.28
C GLN A 126 -6.76 23.87 13.14
N GLN A 127 -7.64 23.00 12.68
CA GLN A 127 -7.33 21.57 12.59
C GLN A 127 -6.42 21.22 11.41
N ASN A 128 -6.42 22.05 10.36
CA ASN A 128 -5.55 21.87 9.20
C ASN A 128 -4.25 22.70 9.29
N TYR A 129 -4.19 23.71 10.16
CA TYR A 129 -3.01 24.56 10.34
C TYR A 129 -1.77 23.77 10.80
N ASP A 130 -1.94 22.76 11.65
CA ASP A 130 -0.83 21.92 12.12
C ASP A 130 -0.31 20.96 11.04
N ASN A 131 -1.20 20.47 10.17
CA ASN A 131 -0.83 19.58 9.05
C ASN A 131 -0.05 20.33 7.96
N ALA A 132 -0.40 21.59 7.69
CA ALA A 132 0.27 22.42 6.69
C ALA A 132 1.74 22.71 7.04
N LYS A 133 2.09 22.79 8.34
CA LYS A 133 3.48 23.03 8.78
C LYS A 133 4.41 21.82 8.58
N LEU A 134 3.87 20.63 8.37
CA LEU A 134 4.65 19.41 8.18
C LEU A 134 5.07 19.20 6.72
N GLU A 135 4.48 19.93 5.76
CA GLU A 135 4.85 19.88 4.34
C GLU A 135 5.89 20.94 3.93
N ASP A 136 6.16 21.93 4.80
CA ASP A 136 7.15 23.00 4.59
C ASP A 136 8.55 22.68 5.20
N LEU A 137 8.82 21.42 5.56
CA LEU A 137 10.09 20.88 6.07
C LEU A 137 10.58 19.71 5.23
#